data_AF-N1WPQ4-F1
#
_entry.id   AF-N1WPQ4-F1
#
_cell.length_a   1.000
_cell.length_b   1.000
_cell.length_c   1.000
_cell.angle_alpha   90.00
_cell.angle_beta   90.00
_cell.angle_gamma   90.00
#
_symmetry.space_group_name_H-M   'P 1'
#
loop_
_entity.id
_entity.type
_entity.pdbx_description
1 polymer ?
#
loop_
_entity_poly.entity_id
_entity_poly.type
_entity_poly.pdbx_seq_one_letter_code
_entity_poly.pdbx_strand_id
1 'polypeptide(L)'
;MEAKKVLTRENKPTSELYNSIEKTFKGIKLEYTEVYYLDYEVNEDTGKINKTKKVKYYTKNQIDRNMKALKNAYLIAKGAASPSEIISFRKRYRIPASTFSIVLGFSKNTISNIENEGITSLSSGRLIKMCLNNKDIIYQYIQLCDSIDDDKKEELSKRLMEESI
;
A
#
# COMPACT_ATOMS: atom_id res chain seq x y z
N MET A 1 8.01 10.70 -14.19
CA MET A 1 6.79 10.20 -14.86
C MET A 1 5.97 11.40 -15.25
N GLU A 2 5.76 11.64 -16.56
CA GLU A 2 4.86 12.70 -17.01
C GLU A 2 3.44 12.42 -16.50
N ALA A 3 2.85 13.36 -15.77
CA ALA A 3 1.46 13.27 -15.36
C ALA A 3 0.60 13.19 -16.62
N LYS A 4 -0.13 12.08 -16.81
CA LYS A 4 -1.12 11.94 -17.89
C LYS A 4 -2.14 13.07 -17.73
N LYS A 5 -2.00 14.13 -18.52
CA LYS A 5 -2.90 15.29 -18.49
C LYS A 5 -4.31 14.82 -18.86
N VAL A 6 -5.24 14.90 -17.91
CA VAL A 6 -6.66 14.63 -18.15
C VAL A 6 -7.30 15.91 -18.68
N LEU A 7 -8.12 15.79 -19.72
CA LEU A 7 -8.89 16.91 -20.23
C LEU A 7 -10.07 17.16 -19.28
N THR A 8 -10.19 18.42 -18.84
CA THR A 8 -11.39 18.93 -18.15
C THR A 8 -12.57 18.98 -19.12
N ARG A 9 -13.78 19.25 -18.59
CA ARG A 9 -14.96 19.49 -19.45
C ARG A 9 -14.84 20.71 -20.37
N GLU A 10 -13.85 21.58 -20.14
CA GLU A 10 -13.48 22.67 -21.06
C GLU A 10 -12.45 22.25 -22.13
N ASN A 11 -12.13 20.96 -22.25
CA ASN A 11 -11.03 20.45 -23.09
C ASN A 11 -9.67 21.07 -22.78
N LYS A 12 -9.47 21.55 -21.55
CA LYS A 12 -8.18 22.03 -21.06
C LYS A 12 -7.49 20.95 -20.23
N PRO A 13 -6.19 20.73 -20.40
CA PRO A 13 -5.46 19.81 -19.54
C PRO A 13 -5.47 20.30 -18.09
N THR A 14 -5.69 19.40 -17.15
CA THR A 14 -5.49 19.64 -15.71
C THR A 14 -4.38 18.74 -15.17
N SER A 15 -3.65 19.28 -14.19
CA SER A 15 -2.65 18.53 -13.42
C SER A 15 -3.30 17.76 -12.28
N GLU A 16 -2.72 16.62 -11.93
CA GLU A 16 -3.11 15.87 -10.73
C GLU A 16 -2.70 16.65 -9.49
N LEU A 17 -3.62 16.77 -8.54
CA LEU A 17 -3.42 17.44 -7.26
C LEU A 17 -3.37 16.41 -6.14
N TYR A 18 -2.67 16.78 -5.07
CA TYR A 18 -2.46 15.97 -3.87
C TYR A 18 -2.92 16.79 -2.67
N ASN A 19 -3.65 16.16 -1.74
CA ASN A 19 -4.03 16.80 -0.49
C ASN A 19 -3.94 15.80 0.67
N SER A 20 -3.39 16.22 1.81
CA SER A 20 -3.53 15.43 3.03
C SER A 20 -4.96 15.60 3.55
N ILE A 21 -5.65 14.49 3.80
CA ILE A 21 -7.00 14.52 4.34
C ILE A 21 -7.09 13.71 5.62
N GLU A 22 -7.78 14.29 6.60
CA GLU A 22 -8.21 13.58 7.79
C GLU A 22 -9.60 12.97 7.56
N LYS A 23 -9.73 11.67 7.81
CA LYS A 23 -10.99 10.94 7.69
C LYS A 23 -11.22 10.10 8.93
N THR A 24 -12.41 10.21 9.51
CA THR A 24 -12.83 9.27 10.55
C THR A 24 -13.37 8.01 9.88
N PHE A 25 -12.72 6.88 10.11
CA PHE A 25 -13.14 5.58 9.60
C PHE A 25 -13.16 4.55 10.73
N LYS A 26 -14.33 3.94 10.95
CA LYS A 26 -14.55 2.97 12.05
C LYS A 26 -14.10 3.50 13.42
N GLY A 27 -14.40 4.78 13.70
CA GLY A 27 -14.08 5.44 14.97
C GLY A 27 -12.61 5.86 15.16
N ILE A 28 -11.77 5.74 14.11
CA ILE A 28 -10.35 6.15 14.16
C ILE A 28 -10.14 7.31 13.20
N LYS A 29 -9.42 8.34 13.65
CA LYS A 29 -8.93 9.41 12.79
C LYS A 29 -7.74 8.90 11.99
N LEU A 30 -7.89 8.90 10.66
CA LEU A 30 -6.86 8.48 9.72
C LEU A 30 -6.42 9.68 8.90
N GLU A 31 -5.12 9.78 8.66
CA GLU A 31 -4.53 10.74 7.73
C GLU A 31 -3.96 10.00 6.54
N TYR A 32 -4.27 10.46 5.33
CA TYR A 32 -3.66 9.94 4.10
C TYR A 32 -3.66 10.99 2.99
N THR A 33 -2.72 10.84 2.05
CA THR A 33 -2.66 11.68 0.86
C THR A 33 -3.66 11.20 -0.19
N GLU A 34 -4.61 12.06 -0.52
CA GLU A 34 -5.59 11.86 -1.57
C GLU A 34 -5.11 12.49 -2.89
N VAL A 35 -5.35 11.81 -4.01
CA VAL A 35 -5.13 12.31 -5.37
C VAL A 35 -6.44 12.61 -6.10
N TYR A 36 -6.52 13.74 -6.78
CA TYR A 36 -7.71 14.16 -7.52
C TYR A 36 -7.39 15.17 -8.62
N TYR A 37 -8.37 15.46 -9.46
CA TYR A 37 -8.39 16.59 -10.38
C TYR A 37 -9.43 17.61 -9.94
N LEU A 38 -9.29 18.86 -10.36
CA LEU A 38 -10.35 19.85 -10.25
C LEU A 38 -11.08 19.99 -11.58
N ASP A 39 -12.39 19.85 -11.55
CA ASP A 39 -13.25 20.08 -12.71
C ASP A 39 -14.57 20.72 -12.27
N TYR A 40 -15.35 21.22 -13.22
CA TYR A 40 -16.61 21.87 -12.91
C TYR A 40 -17.64 20.88 -12.37
N GLU A 41 -18.39 21.34 -11.37
CA GLU A 41 -19.52 20.59 -10.83
C GLU A 41 -20.57 20.38 -11.92
N VAL A 42 -21.14 19.18 -11.95
CA VAL A 42 -22.25 18.84 -12.83
C VAL A 42 -23.41 18.42 -11.97
N ASN A 43 -24.57 19.02 -12.22
CA ASN A 43 -25.80 18.54 -11.63
C ASN A 43 -26.20 17.22 -12.32
N GLU A 44 -26.20 16.11 -11.58
CA GLU A 44 -26.41 14.77 -12.13
C GLU A 44 -27.83 14.58 -12.71
N ASP A 45 -28.84 15.26 -12.15
CA ASP A 45 -30.23 15.16 -12.60
C ASP A 45 -30.48 15.90 -13.93
N THR A 46 -29.78 17.01 -14.15
CA THR A 46 -30.01 17.92 -15.29
C THR A 46 -28.90 17.93 -16.32
N GLY A 47 -27.74 17.35 -16.01
CA GLY A 47 -26.53 17.39 -16.83
C GLY A 47 -25.91 18.80 -16.97
N LYS A 48 -26.42 19.81 -16.27
CA LYS A 48 -25.92 21.19 -16.38
C LYS A 48 -24.58 21.35 -15.67
N ILE A 49 -23.61 21.93 -16.38
CA ILE A 49 -22.28 22.24 -15.86
C ILE A 49 -22.30 23.59 -15.15
N ASN A 50 -21.89 23.61 -13.88
CA ASN A 50 -21.71 24.82 -13.11
C ASN A 50 -20.32 25.42 -13.38
N LYS A 51 -20.26 26.41 -14.28
CA LYS A 51 -19.00 27.07 -14.69
C LYS A 51 -18.35 27.95 -13.60
N THR A 52 -19.00 28.16 -12.46
CA THR A 52 -18.45 29.00 -11.38
C THR A 52 -17.88 28.18 -10.22
N LYS A 53 -18.16 26.87 -10.17
CA LYS A 53 -17.76 25.99 -9.06
C LYS A 53 -16.99 24.78 -9.56
N LYS A 54 -15.74 24.66 -9.10
CA LYS A 54 -14.90 23.47 -9.31
C LYS A 54 -14.97 22.58 -8.08
N VAL A 55 -15.06 21.27 -8.32
CA VAL A 55 -15.10 20.23 -7.30
C VAL A 55 -14.03 19.18 -7.57
N LYS A 56 -13.74 18.34 -6.57
CA LYS A 56 -12.84 17.21 -6.75
C LYS A 56 -13.48 16.20 -7.69
N TYR A 57 -12.76 15.85 -8.74
CA TYR A 57 -13.11 14.82 -9.68
C TYR A 57 -12.05 13.72 -9.64
N TYR A 58 -12.50 12.48 -9.67
CA TYR A 58 -11.63 11.32 -9.53
C TYR A 58 -11.78 10.42 -10.76
N THR A 59 -10.65 10.13 -11.40
CA THR A 59 -10.59 9.02 -12.36
C THR A 59 -10.67 7.69 -11.62
N LYS A 60 -11.09 6.62 -12.31
CA LYS A 60 -11.09 5.25 -11.74
C LYS A 60 -9.76 4.90 -11.06
N ASN A 61 -8.65 5.17 -11.75
CA ASN A 61 -7.30 4.92 -11.21
C ASN A 61 -6.95 5.76 -9.97
N GLN A 62 -7.50 6.98 -9.82
CA GLN A 62 -7.33 7.79 -8.62
C GLN A 62 -8.17 7.27 -7.47
N ILE A 63 -9.42 6.84 -7.73
CA ILE A 63 -10.26 6.18 -6.72
C ILE A 63 -9.53 4.96 -6.17
N ASP A 64 -9.01 4.09 -7.03
CA ASP A 64 -8.28 2.89 -6.60
C ASP A 64 -7.05 3.24 -5.74
N ARG A 65 -6.28 4.28 -6.13
CA ARG A 65 -5.13 4.75 -5.33
C ARG A 65 -5.55 5.35 -3.99
N ASN A 66 -6.63 6.12 -3.95
CA ASN A 66 -7.14 6.73 -2.71
C ASN A 66 -7.68 5.66 -1.75
N MET A 67 -8.35 4.64 -2.27
CA MET A 67 -8.82 3.50 -1.48
C MET A 67 -7.65 2.70 -0.90
N LYS A 68 -6.57 2.50 -1.69
CA LYS A 68 -5.31 1.91 -1.21
C LYS A 68 -4.69 2.73 -0.08
N ALA A 69 -4.60 4.05 -0.26
CA ALA A 69 -4.03 4.95 0.74
C ALA A 69 -4.83 4.91 2.06
N LEU A 70 -6.15 4.95 1.99
CA LEU A 70 -7.04 4.82 3.15
C LEU A 70 -6.88 3.45 3.85
N LYS A 71 -6.82 2.36 3.09
CA LYS A 71 -6.61 1.00 3.64
C LYS A 71 -5.27 0.90 4.37
N ASN A 72 -4.20 1.43 3.79
CA ASN A 72 -2.88 1.45 4.40
C ASN A 72 -2.88 2.26 5.71
N ALA A 73 -3.43 3.48 5.69
CA ALA A 73 -3.54 4.31 6.88
C ALA A 73 -4.33 3.60 8.00
N TYR A 74 -5.43 2.93 7.66
CA TYR A 74 -6.20 2.15 8.63
C TYR A 74 -5.41 1.00 9.27
N LEU A 75 -4.67 0.23 8.47
CA LEU A 75 -3.86 -0.89 8.98
C LEU A 75 -2.74 -0.40 9.90
N ILE A 76 -2.04 0.65 9.48
CA ILE A 76 -0.97 1.29 10.27
C ILE A 76 -1.54 1.78 11.60
N ALA A 77 -2.67 2.50 11.58
CA ALA A 77 -3.32 2.99 12.79
C ALA A 77 -3.77 1.87 13.75
N LYS A 78 -4.03 0.66 13.24
CA LYS A 78 -4.34 -0.54 14.04
C LYS A 78 -3.12 -1.34 14.50
N GLY A 79 -1.91 -0.88 14.15
CA GLY A 79 -0.64 -1.54 14.45
C GLY A 79 -0.36 -2.77 13.58
N ALA A 80 -1.07 -2.92 12.46
CA ALA A 80 -0.85 -4.00 11.49
C ALA A 80 0.02 -3.52 10.33
N ALA A 81 0.73 -4.45 9.68
CA ALA A 81 1.50 -4.15 8.48
C ALA A 81 0.56 -3.83 7.32
N SER A 82 0.77 -2.66 6.71
CA SER A 82 0.12 -2.31 5.46
C SER A 82 0.77 -3.04 4.26
N PRO A 83 0.02 -3.31 3.19
CA PRO A 83 0.58 -3.81 1.92
C PRO A 83 1.81 -3.01 1.45
N SER A 84 1.78 -1.67 1.57
CA SER A 84 2.91 -0.80 1.20
C SER A 84 4.17 -1.04 2.03
N GLU A 85 4.04 -1.33 3.33
CA GLU A 85 5.18 -1.61 4.20
C GLU A 85 5.80 -2.97 3.87
N ILE A 86 4.96 -3.98 3.62
CA ILE A 86 5.41 -5.32 3.24
C ILE A 86 6.19 -5.27 1.91
N ILE A 87 5.63 -4.60 0.90
CA ILE A 87 6.27 -4.40 -0.41
C ILE A 87 7.61 -3.66 -0.24
N SER A 88 7.61 -2.56 0.52
CA SER A 88 8.81 -1.75 0.75
C SER A 88 9.91 -2.57 1.41
N PHE A 89 9.57 -3.34 2.44
CA PHE A 89 10.52 -4.20 3.14
C PHE A 89 11.08 -5.29 2.23
N ARG A 90 10.23 -6.04 1.53
CA ARG A 90 10.68 -7.09 0.62
C ARG A 90 11.57 -6.56 -0.50
N LYS A 91 11.22 -5.41 -1.08
CA LYS A 91 12.02 -4.79 -2.14
C LYS A 91 13.39 -4.33 -1.62
N ARG A 92 13.43 -3.74 -0.43
CA ARG A 92 14.69 -3.31 0.21
C ARG A 92 15.67 -4.47 0.35
N TYR A 93 15.20 -5.62 0.87
CA TYR A 93 16.03 -6.79 1.10
C TYR A 93 16.00 -7.84 -0.02
N ARG A 94 15.37 -7.51 -1.16
CA ARG A 94 15.24 -8.37 -2.35
C ARG A 94 14.69 -9.78 -2.04
N ILE A 95 13.73 -9.87 -1.13
CA ILE A 95 13.10 -11.14 -0.74
C ILE A 95 11.87 -11.36 -1.62
N PRO A 96 11.73 -12.45 -2.38
CA PRO A 96 10.50 -12.76 -3.15
C PRO A 96 9.26 -12.96 -2.25
N ALA A 97 8.05 -12.66 -2.75
CA ALA A 97 6.81 -12.74 -1.95
C ALA A 97 6.51 -14.19 -1.52
N SER A 98 6.80 -15.14 -2.39
CA SER A 98 6.67 -16.56 -2.12
C SER A 98 7.61 -17.01 -1.01
N THR A 99 8.89 -16.62 -1.11
CA THR A 99 9.90 -16.90 -0.09
C THR A 99 9.52 -16.28 1.24
N PHE A 100 9.10 -15.01 1.24
CA PHE A 100 8.70 -14.33 2.47
C PHE A 100 7.46 -14.95 3.12
N SER A 101 6.51 -15.45 2.31
CA SER A 101 5.36 -16.20 2.84
C SER A 101 5.81 -17.46 3.57
N ILE A 102 6.71 -18.22 2.97
CA ILE A 102 7.23 -19.48 3.52
C ILE A 102 8.03 -19.21 4.81
N VAL A 103 8.90 -18.20 4.82
CA VAL A 103 9.68 -17.80 6.01
C VAL A 103 8.75 -17.45 7.17
N LEU A 104 7.65 -16.74 6.92
CA LEU A 104 6.68 -16.36 7.95
C LEU A 104 5.71 -17.50 8.33
N GLY A 105 5.87 -18.70 7.79
CA GLY A 105 5.02 -19.85 8.07
C GLY A 105 3.63 -19.81 7.40
N PHE A 106 3.45 -18.99 6.37
CA PHE A 106 2.22 -18.91 5.59
C PHE A 106 2.27 -19.78 4.33
N SER A 107 1.10 -19.99 3.70
CA SER A 107 1.05 -20.59 2.37
C SER A 107 1.76 -19.67 1.35
N LYS A 108 2.39 -20.28 0.33
CA LYS A 108 3.27 -19.62 -0.66
C LYS A 108 2.72 -18.32 -1.26
N ASN A 109 1.40 -18.20 -1.42
CA ASN A 109 0.77 -17.03 -2.07
C ASN A 109 0.25 -15.99 -1.09
N THR A 110 0.35 -16.23 0.23
CA THR A 110 -0.27 -15.37 1.25
C THR A 110 0.26 -13.95 1.18
N ILE A 111 1.57 -13.74 1.24
CA ILE A 111 2.13 -12.38 1.17
C ILE A 111 1.76 -11.70 -0.14
N SER A 112 1.88 -12.41 -1.28
CA SER A 112 1.47 -11.85 -2.59
C SER A 112 0.00 -11.42 -2.59
N ASN A 113 -0.89 -12.22 -2.00
CA ASN A 113 -2.31 -11.87 -1.88
C ASN A 113 -2.48 -10.62 -1.02
N ILE A 114 -1.79 -10.50 0.11
CA ILE A 114 -1.85 -9.32 0.99
C ILE A 114 -1.35 -8.06 0.25
N GLU A 115 -0.23 -8.17 -0.46
CA GLU A 115 0.33 -7.09 -1.28
C GLU A 115 -0.65 -6.62 -2.36
N ASN A 116 -1.43 -7.54 -2.92
CA ASN A 116 -2.47 -7.29 -3.92
C ASN A 116 -3.86 -7.05 -3.31
N GLU A 117 -3.91 -6.46 -2.11
CA GLU A 117 -5.14 -6.04 -1.44
C GLU A 117 -6.06 -7.16 -0.95
N GLY A 118 -5.55 -8.38 -0.86
CA GLY A 118 -6.20 -9.50 -0.19
C GLY A 118 -6.58 -9.17 1.26
N ILE A 119 -7.49 -9.98 1.80
CA ILE A 119 -7.97 -9.85 3.17
C ILE A 119 -6.94 -10.51 4.10
N THR A 120 -6.50 -9.75 5.10
CA THR A 120 -5.64 -10.24 6.19
C THR A 120 -6.36 -9.98 7.49
N SER A 121 -6.32 -10.94 8.41
CA SER A 121 -6.75 -10.71 9.79
C SER A 121 -5.83 -9.67 10.46
N LEU A 122 -6.35 -8.92 11.43
CA LEU A 122 -5.52 -7.97 12.19
C LEU A 122 -4.41 -8.68 12.97
N SER A 123 -4.63 -9.91 13.44
CA SER A 123 -3.62 -10.70 14.14
C SER A 123 -2.45 -11.06 13.23
N SER A 124 -2.70 -11.60 12.04
CA SER A 124 -1.64 -11.89 11.07
C SER A 124 -0.94 -10.62 10.61
N GLY A 125 -1.69 -9.52 10.38
CA GLY A 125 -1.09 -8.22 10.05
C GLY A 125 -0.16 -7.68 11.13
N ARG A 126 -0.49 -7.86 12.41
CA ARG A 126 0.36 -7.48 13.56
C ARG A 126 1.59 -8.36 13.69
N LEU A 127 1.46 -9.67 13.48
CA LEU A 127 2.60 -10.59 13.46
C LEU A 127 3.59 -10.18 12.37
N ILE A 128 3.10 -9.91 11.16
CA ILE A 128 3.93 -9.41 10.07
C ILE A 128 4.59 -8.10 10.48
N LYS A 129 3.84 -7.15 11.07
CA LYS A 129 4.39 -5.86 11.53
C LYS A 129 5.55 -6.02 12.51
N MET A 130 5.42 -6.93 13.48
CA MET A 130 6.48 -7.27 14.42
C MET A 130 7.74 -7.77 13.69
N CYS A 131 7.57 -8.65 12.71
CA CYS A 131 8.67 -9.15 11.89
C CYS A 131 9.33 -8.02 11.07
N LEU A 132 8.54 -7.14 10.43
CA LEU A 132 9.08 -6.01 9.66
C LEU A 132 9.88 -5.03 10.53
N ASN A 133 9.48 -4.86 11.78
CA ASN A 133 10.11 -3.94 12.72
C ASN A 133 11.36 -4.54 13.39
N ASN A 134 11.50 -5.87 13.42
CA ASN A 134 12.63 -6.55 14.03
C ASN A 134 13.18 -7.65 13.10
N LYS A 135 14.32 -7.34 12.46
CA LYS A 135 15.01 -8.22 11.51
C LYS A 135 15.50 -9.51 12.15
N ASP A 136 15.81 -9.51 13.44
CA ASP A 136 16.31 -10.69 14.15
C ASP A 136 15.26 -11.81 14.18
N ILE A 137 13.98 -11.43 14.27
CA ILE A 137 12.86 -12.38 14.23
C ILE A 137 12.79 -13.05 12.85
N ILE A 138 12.93 -12.26 11.78
CA ILE A 138 12.94 -12.80 10.42
C ILE A 138 14.16 -13.69 10.21
N TYR A 139 15.33 -13.28 10.70
CA TYR A 139 16.53 -14.10 10.65
C TYR A 139 16.33 -15.45 11.34
N GLN A 140 15.79 -15.46 12.56
CA GLN A 140 15.45 -16.70 13.27
C GLN A 140 14.47 -17.56 12.47
N TYR A 141 13.44 -16.98 11.87
CA TYR A 141 12.52 -17.72 10.99
C TYR A 141 13.18 -18.28 9.74
N ILE A 142 14.15 -17.59 9.14
CA ILE A 142 14.94 -18.13 8.02
C ILE A 142 15.71 -19.38 8.47
N GLN A 143 16.37 -19.31 9.63
CA GLN A 143 17.15 -20.43 10.16
C GLN A 143 16.28 -21.66 10.47
N LEU A 144 15.09 -21.43 11.01
CA LEU A 144 14.11 -22.49 11.34
C LEU A 144 13.38 -23.05 10.11
N CYS A 145 13.57 -22.50 8.91
CA CYS A 145 12.79 -22.88 7.74
C CYS A 145 13.40 -24.07 6.99
N ASP A 146 12.86 -25.28 7.19
CA ASP A 146 13.33 -26.49 6.50
C ASP A 146 13.00 -26.51 4.99
N SER A 147 12.08 -25.65 4.55
CA SER A 147 11.62 -25.58 3.15
C SER A 147 12.55 -24.74 2.24
N ILE A 148 13.62 -24.17 2.78
CA ILE A 148 14.60 -23.36 2.05
C ILE A 148 15.96 -24.04 2.20
N ASP A 149 16.70 -24.17 1.11
CA ASP A 149 18.06 -24.71 1.13
C ASP A 149 19.04 -23.79 1.86
N ASP A 150 20.11 -24.37 2.42
CA ASP A 150 21.04 -23.64 3.28
C ASP A 150 21.78 -22.51 2.54
N ASP A 151 22.11 -22.70 1.25
CA ASP A 151 22.72 -21.65 0.42
C ASP A 151 21.80 -20.42 0.33
N LYS A 152 20.50 -20.62 0.07
CA LYS A 152 19.51 -19.53 0.06
C LYS A 152 19.28 -18.94 1.45
N LYS A 153 19.34 -19.73 2.52
CA LYS A 153 19.23 -19.20 3.89
C LYS A 153 20.37 -18.24 4.19
N GLU A 154 21.59 -18.59 3.81
CA GLU A 154 22.76 -17.74 3.99
C GLU A 154 22.64 -16.46 3.15
N GLU A 155 22.27 -16.58 1.88
CA GLU A 155 22.04 -15.44 0.97
C GLU A 155 21.00 -14.45 1.52
N LEU A 156 19.85 -14.95 1.99
CA LEU A 156 18.78 -14.13 2.56
C LEU A 156 19.19 -13.49 3.89
N SER A 157 19.86 -14.26 4.74
CA SER A 157 20.34 -13.78 6.05
C SER A 157 21.35 -12.65 5.89
N LYS A 158 22.29 -12.81 4.95
CA LYS A 158 23.28 -11.79 4.61
C LYS A 158 22.60 -10.50 4.14
N ARG A 159 21.66 -10.60 3.18
CA ARG A 159 20.89 -9.43 2.71
C ARG A 159 20.12 -8.72 3.81
N LEU A 160 19.57 -9.46 4.77
CA LEU A 160 18.78 -8.92 5.86
C LEU A 160 19.66 -8.21 6.91
N MET A 161 20.85 -8.74 7.17
CA MET A 161 21.78 -8.23 8.18
C MET A 161 22.73 -7.16 7.67
N GLU A 162 23.05 -7.15 6.38
CA GLU A 162 23.77 -6.05 5.76
C GLU A 162 22.93 -4.77 5.90
N GLU A 163 23.48 -3.78 6.61
CA GLU A 163 22.90 -2.45 6.66
C GLU A 163 22.83 -1.92 5.23
N SER A 164 21.61 -1.75 4.74
CA SER A 164 21.38 -1.00 3.52
C SER A 164 21.69 0.46 3.84
N ILE A 165 22.94 0.87 3.57
CA ILE A 165 23.36 2.28 3.55
C ILE A 165 22.43 3.07 2.63
#